data_AF-A0A1T3NIZ9-F1
#
_entry.id   AF-A0A1T3NIZ9-F1
#
_cell.length_a   1.000
_cell.length_b   1.000
_cell.length_c   1.000
_cell.angle_alpha   90.00
_cell.angle_beta   90.00
_cell.angle_gamma   90.00
#
_symmetry.space_group_name_H-M   'P 1'
#
loop_
_entity.id
_entity.type
_entity.pdbx_description
1 polymer ?
#
loop_
_entity_poly.entity_id
_entity_poly.type
_entity_poly.pdbx_seq_one_letter_code
_entity_poly.pdbx_strand_id
1 'polypeptide(L)' 'MATPPASGPERWTTSTHSNQQDCVQWRRGARGVDVRDSKVAGPHAPVLAVGDDGWRAFVAGLTPRA' A
#
# COMPACT_ATOMS: atom_id res chain seq x y z
N MET A 1 -0.24 -17.31 -23.63
CA MET A 1 -0.88 -16.17 -22.94
C MET A 1 -1.07 -16.57 -21.49
N ALA A 2 -0.26 -16.04 -20.57
CA ALA A 2 -0.39 -16.33 -19.15
C ALA A 2 -1.32 -15.28 -18.52
N THR A 3 -2.42 -15.72 -17.94
CA THR A 3 -3.34 -14.89 -17.15
C THR A 3 -2.56 -14.23 -16.01
N PRO A 4 -2.58 -12.88 -15.87
CA PRO A 4 -1.96 -12.25 -14.72
C PRO A 4 -2.65 -12.75 -13.43
N PRO A 5 -1.90 -13.08 -12.36
CA PRO A 5 -2.50 -13.57 -11.14
C PRO A 5 -3.48 -12.52 -10.60
N ALA A 6 -4.69 -12.98 -10.26
CA ALA A 6 -5.78 -12.15 -9.79
C ALA A 6 -5.34 -11.20 -8.67
N SER A 7 -5.63 -9.92 -8.87
CA SER A 7 -5.43 -8.82 -7.92
C SER A 7 -6.42 -8.95 -6.75
N GLY A 8 -6.22 -9.95 -5.89
CA GLY A 8 -7.00 -10.10 -4.66
C GLY A 8 -6.56 -9.10 -3.58
N PRO A 9 -7.44 -8.77 -2.62
CA PRO A 9 -7.18 -7.81 -1.52
C PRO A 9 -5.99 -8.16 -0.61
N GLU A 10 -5.38 -9.33 -0.75
CA GLU A 10 -4.28 -9.82 0.09
C GLU A 10 -2.88 -9.53 -0.46
N ARG A 11 -2.75 -9.11 -1.72
CA ARG A 11 -1.42 -8.90 -2.33
C ARG A 11 -0.93 -7.48 -2.11
N TRP A 12 0.19 -7.38 -1.40
CA TRP A 12 0.98 -6.15 -1.29
C TRP A 12 1.35 -5.63 -2.68
N THR A 13 1.01 -4.37 -2.93
CA THR A 13 1.31 -3.64 -4.15
C THR A 13 2.49 -2.71 -3.88
N THR A 14 3.60 -2.91 -4.59
CA THR A 14 4.75 -2.00 -4.53
C THR A 14 4.40 -0.69 -5.24
N SER A 15 4.76 0.44 -4.62
CA SER A 15 4.61 1.76 -5.25
C SER A 15 5.41 1.84 -6.55
N THR A 16 4.81 2.40 -7.60
CA THR A 16 5.45 2.65 -8.91
C THR A 16 6.56 3.70 -8.84
N HIS A 17 6.63 4.48 -7.76
CA HIS A 17 7.70 5.46 -7.51
C HIS A 17 8.94 4.85 -6.84
N SER A 18 8.96 3.54 -6.55
CA SER A 18 10.03 2.86 -5.80
C SER A 18 11.39 2.76 -6.53
N ASN A 19 11.61 3.46 -7.64
CA ASN A 19 12.89 3.42 -8.39
C ASN A 19 14.03 4.21 -7.72
N GLN A 20 13.76 4.97 -6.65
CA GLN A 20 14.71 5.93 -6.05
C GLN A 20 14.75 5.87 -4.51
N GLN A 21 14.60 4.69 -3.90
CA GLN A 21 14.63 4.43 -2.44
C GLN A 21 13.32 4.62 -1.66
N ASP A 22 12.23 5.09 -2.27
CA ASP A 22 10.90 5.23 -1.63
C ASP A 22 10.13 3.90 -1.56
N CYS A 23 10.82 2.85 -1.13
CA CYS A 23 10.46 1.43 -1.24
C CYS A 23 9.25 1.05 -0.37
N VAL A 24 8.06 1.51 -0.74
CA VAL A 24 6.83 1.31 0.00
C VAL A 24 5.92 0.31 -0.70
N GLN A 25 5.30 -0.56 0.09
CA GLN A 25 4.22 -1.44 -0.30
C GLN A 25 2.94 -1.09 0.44
N TRP A 26 1.81 -1.23 -0.24
CA TRP A 26 0.51 -1.05 0.38
C TRP A 26 -0.45 -2.18 0.02
N ARG A 27 -1.47 -2.41 0.85
CA ARG A 27 -2.60 -3.27 0.52
C ARG A 27 -3.87 -2.73 1.17
N ARG A 28 -5.03 -3.21 0.70
CA ARG A 28 -6.29 -3.02 1.43
C ARG A 28 -6.33 -4.01 2.59
N GLY A 29 -6.42 -3.49 3.81
CA GLY A 29 -6.66 -4.27 5.02
C GLY A 29 -8.16 -4.38 5.31
N ALA A 30 -8.52 -5.16 6.34
CA ALA A 30 -9.92 -5.35 6.74
C ALA A 30 -10.60 -4.09 7.30
N ARG A 31 -9.82 -3.07 7.70
CA ARG A 31 -10.30 -1.84 8.35
C ARG A 31 -9.69 -0.56 7.76
N GLY A 32 -9.15 -0.64 6.55
CA GLY A 32 -8.47 0.47 5.89
C GLY A 32 -7.29 0.05 5.03
N VAL A 33 -6.18 0.77 5.14
CA VAL A 33 -4.98 0.58 4.30
C VAL A 33 -3.78 0.23 5.19
N ASP A 34 -3.11 -0.85 4.82
CA ASP A 34 -1.84 -1.23 5.44
C ASP A 34 -0.69 -0.74 4.55
N VAL A 35 0.33 -0.16 5.17
CA VAL A 35 1.55 0.32 4.50
C VAL A 35 2.77 -0.28 5.18
N ARG A 36 3.75 -0.71 4.41
CA ARG A 36 5.03 -1.23 4.92
C ARG A 36 6.21 -0.88 4.02
N ASP A 37 7.40 -1.08 4.54
CA ASP A 37 8.63 -1.11 3.76
C ASP A 37 8.68 -2.39 2.90
N SER A 38 8.95 -2.25 1.60
CA SER A 38 8.97 -3.37 0.66
C SER A 38 10.20 -4.27 0.80
N LYS A 39 11.27 -3.77 1.42
CA LYS A 39 12.51 -4.49 1.71
C LYS A 39 12.44 -5.27 3.03
N VAL A 40 11.59 -4.83 3.96
CA VAL A 40 11.34 -5.51 5.24
C VAL A 40 10.04 -6.31 5.14
N ALA A 41 10.08 -7.47 4.49
CA ALA A 41 8.92 -8.36 4.34
C ALA A 41 9.02 -9.58 5.28
N GLY A 42 7.89 -9.98 5.88
CA GLY A 42 7.81 -11.18 6.73
C GLY A 42 6.66 -11.10 7.74
N PRO A 43 6.41 -12.18 8.52
CA PRO A 43 5.33 -12.22 9.52
C PRO A 43 5.44 -11.18 10.62
N HIS A 44 6.64 -10.65 10.85
CA HIS A 44 6.96 -9.68 11.90
C HIS A 44 7.40 -8.32 11.34
N ALA A 45 7.24 -8.12 10.04
CA ALA A 45 7.53 -6.83 9.42
C ALA A 45 6.63 -5.74 10.03
N PRO A 46 7.17 -4.56 10.40
CA PRO A 46 6.36 -3.45 10.86
C PRO A 46 5.34 -3.03 9.79
N VAL A 47 4.08 -2.87 10.20
CA VAL A 47 2.99 -2.40 9.34
C VAL A 47 2.37 -1.16 9.98
N LEU A 48 2.29 -0.09 9.20
CA LEU A 48 1.49 1.07 9.52
C LEU A 48 0.06 0.83 9.03
N ALA A 49 -0.88 0.69 9.96
CA ALA A 49 -2.30 0.56 9.65
C ALA A 49 -2.99 1.93 9.71
N VAL A 50 -3.61 2.34 8.60
CA VAL A 50 -4.42 3.54 8.50
C VAL A 50 -5.87 3.14 8.41
N GLY A 51 -6.68 3.53 9.39
CA GLY A 51 -8.12 3.25 9.40
C GLY A 51 -8.86 3.90 8.22
N ASP A 52 -10.01 3.34 7.84
CA ASP A 52 -10.80 3.81 6.69
C ASP A 52 -11.08 5.33 6.71
N ASP A 53 -11.52 5.88 7.84
CA ASP A 53 -11.81 7.31 7.96
C ASP A 53 -10.55 8.17 7.86
N GLY A 54 -9.46 7.73 8.49
CA GLY A 54 -8.17 8.39 8.41
C GLY A 54 -7.61 8.38 6.98
N TRP A 55 -7.76 7.26 6.27
CA TRP A 55 -7.34 7.15 4.88
C TRP A 55 -8.15 8.06 3.95
N ARG A 56 -9.47 8.12 4.13
CA ARG A 56 -10.34 9.04 3.37
C ARG A 56 -9.98 10.50 3.63
N ALA A 57 -9.76 10.88 4.89
CA ALA A 57 -9.36 12.23 5.25
C ALA A 57 -7.99 12.58 4.64
N PHE A 58 -7.03 11.65 4.70
CA PHE A 58 -5.72 11.83 4.07
C PHE A 58 -5.85 12.09 2.57
N VAL A 59 -6.56 11.24 1.82
CA VAL A 59 -6.76 11.39 0.38
C VAL A 59 -7.48 12.70 0.03
N ALA A 60 -8.51 13.07 0.80
CA ALA A 60 -9.24 14.32 0.59
C ALA A 60 -8.38 15.57 0.81
N GLY A 61 -7.34 15.47 1.64
CA GLY A 61 -6.38 16.56 1.88
C GLY A 61 -5.24 16.64 0.86
N LEU A 62 -5.10 15.68 -0.06
CA LEU A 62 -4.08 15.73 -1.10
C LEU A 62 -4.52 16.69 -2.21
N THR A 63 -3.69 17.69 -2.49
CA THR A 63 -3.85 18.52 -3.69
C THR A 63 -3.55 17.66 -4.92
N PRO A 64 -4.41 17.66 -5.96
CA PRO A 64 -4.11 17.00 -7.22
C PRO A 64 -2.77 17.50 -7.78
N ARG A 65 -1.93 16.58 -8.23
CA ARG A 65 -0.70 16.94 -8.91
C ARG A 65 -1.06 17.55 -10.27
N ALA A 66 -0.56 18.75 -10.56
CA ALA A 66 -0.69 19.41 -11.87
C ALA A 66 0.07 18.64 -12.95
#